data_AF-A0A978V022-F1
#
_entry.id   AF-A0A978V022-F1
#
_cell.length_a   1.000
_cell.length_b   1.000
_cell.length_c   1.000
_cell.angle_alpha   90.00
_cell.angle_beta   90.00
_cell.angle_gamma   90.00
#
_symmetry.space_group_name_H-M   'P 1'
#
loop_
_entity.id
_entity.type
_entity.pdbx_description
1 polymer ?
#
loop_
_entity_poly.entity_id
_entity_poly.type
_entity_poly.pdbx_seq_one_letter_code
_entity_poly.pdbx_strand_id
1 'polypeptide(L)'
;MLSPISIASPSTATLPPKLLSSLPNSSFNGLRLQLSFPIRVPPSAASFGKPSPSSSVVMMAKRDEEMKEIRAKTTEEINEEVIDLKGELLMLRLEKSVARLLTVRREREIEEGINKRLSRKFDRQWKKSIVVRPPPSLKKLLAEEAAAKASEATVEVEKSA
;
A
#
# COMPACT_ATOMS: atom_id res chain seq x y z
N MET A 1 -44.45 -44.09 50.69
CA MET A 1 -45.00 -43.19 49.66
C MET A 1 -44.26 -41.87 49.76
N LEU A 2 -43.16 -41.71 49.02
CA LEU A 2 -42.37 -40.48 48.96
C LEU A 2 -42.48 -39.96 47.52
N SER A 3 -43.15 -38.83 47.34
CA SER A 3 -43.34 -38.16 46.05
C SER A 3 -42.06 -37.44 45.61
N PRO A 4 -41.68 -37.49 44.32
CA PRO A 4 -40.57 -36.69 43.79
C PRO A 4 -40.97 -35.20 43.66
N ILE A 5 -40.06 -34.31 44.07
CA ILE A 5 -40.16 -32.86 43.94
C ILE A 5 -39.96 -32.49 42.46
N SER A 6 -40.94 -31.82 41.85
CA SER A 6 -40.81 -31.24 40.51
C SER A 6 -39.86 -30.04 40.53
N ILE A 7 -38.77 -30.13 39.76
CA ILE A 7 -37.90 -28.99 39.45
C ILE A 7 -38.51 -28.27 38.26
N ALA A 8 -39.10 -27.10 38.50
CA ALA A 8 -39.65 -26.24 37.46
C ALA A 8 -38.55 -25.64 36.57
N SER A 9 -38.85 -25.56 35.27
CA SER A 9 -38.03 -25.01 34.19
C SER A 9 -37.57 -23.56 34.44
N PRO A 10 -36.34 -23.15 34.06
CA PRO A 10 -35.91 -21.76 34.18
C PRO A 10 -36.68 -20.89 33.16
N SER A 11 -37.62 -20.09 33.66
CA SER A 11 -38.34 -19.09 32.89
C SER A 11 -37.36 -18.08 32.26
N THR A 12 -37.45 -17.95 30.93
CA THR A 12 -36.79 -16.90 30.15
C THR A 12 -37.40 -15.55 30.52
N ALA A 13 -36.65 -14.70 31.22
CA ALA A 13 -37.04 -13.35 31.54
C ALA A 13 -36.72 -12.40 30.37
N THR A 14 -37.70 -12.20 29.48
CA THR A 14 -37.66 -11.13 28.47
C THR A 14 -37.99 -9.80 29.14
N LEU A 15 -36.98 -8.95 29.34
CA LEU A 15 -37.17 -7.58 29.79
C LEU A 15 -37.68 -6.73 28.61
N PRO A 16 -38.75 -5.92 28.77
CA PRO A 16 -39.19 -5.01 27.72
C PRO A 16 -38.23 -3.81 27.64
N PRO A 17 -37.83 -3.34 26.45
CA PRO A 17 -37.10 -2.09 26.35
C PRO A 17 -38.08 -0.94 26.60
N LYS A 18 -37.88 -0.24 27.73
CA LYS A 18 -38.43 1.10 27.93
C LYS A 18 -37.83 2.02 26.86
N LEU A 19 -38.57 2.26 25.78
CA LEU A 19 -38.32 3.36 24.86
C LEU A 19 -38.98 4.61 25.43
N LEU A 20 -38.19 5.42 26.15
CA LEU A 20 -38.48 6.81 26.49
C LEU A 20 -37.19 7.57 26.14
N SER A 21 -37.17 8.65 25.38
CA SER A 21 -38.20 9.66 25.13
C SER A 21 -37.92 10.38 23.80
N SER A 22 -38.99 10.92 23.19
CA SER A 22 -38.93 11.82 22.04
C SER A 22 -38.07 13.05 22.34
N LEU A 23 -36.98 13.25 21.60
CA LEU A 23 -36.26 14.51 21.62
C LEU A 23 -37.07 15.61 20.88
N PRO A 24 -37.06 16.86 21.36
CA PRO A 24 -37.85 17.95 20.83
C PRO A 24 -37.42 18.36 19.41
N ASN A 25 -38.42 18.81 18.66
CA ASN A 25 -38.36 19.23 17.25
C ASN A 25 -37.15 20.10 16.91
N SER A 26 -36.24 19.58 16.07
CA SER A 26 -35.26 20.38 15.33
C SER A 26 -35.73 20.47 13.87
N SER A 27 -35.82 21.68 13.29
CA SER A 27 -36.27 21.89 11.90
C SER A 27 -35.22 21.55 10.83
N PHE A 28 -34.15 20.84 11.20
CA PHE A 28 -33.12 20.44 10.26
C PHE A 28 -33.49 19.10 9.61
N ASN A 29 -33.96 19.15 8.35
CA ASN A 29 -34.18 17.97 7.50
C ASN A 29 -32.83 17.37 7.01
N GLY A 30 -31.91 17.13 7.92
CA GLY A 30 -30.68 16.39 7.67
C GLY A 30 -30.91 14.92 8.01
N LEU A 31 -30.71 14.03 7.03
CA LEU A 31 -30.86 12.58 7.12
C LEU A 31 -30.33 12.01 8.44
N ARG A 32 -31.24 11.59 9.31
CA ARG A 32 -30.94 10.97 10.60
C ARG A 32 -30.58 9.50 10.35
N LEU A 33 -29.35 9.25 9.92
CA LEU A 33 -28.83 7.88 9.84
C LEU A 33 -28.72 7.34 11.27
N GLN A 34 -29.69 6.53 11.71
CA GLN A 34 -29.49 5.61 12.82
C GLN A 34 -28.49 4.55 12.35
N LEU A 35 -27.20 4.90 12.41
CA LEU A 35 -26.09 3.97 12.36
C LEU A 35 -26.10 3.19 13.69
N SER A 36 -27.03 2.24 13.84
CA SER A 36 -26.92 1.14 14.81
C SER A 36 -25.84 0.17 14.34
N PHE A 37 -24.59 0.63 14.32
CA PHE A 37 -23.44 -0.24 14.17
C PHE A 37 -23.06 -0.67 15.58
N PRO A 38 -23.10 -1.96 15.93
CA PRO A 38 -22.26 -2.41 17.02
C PRO A 38 -20.83 -2.16 16.57
N ILE A 39 -20.18 -1.11 17.09
CA ILE A 39 -18.73 -0.96 17.03
C ILE A 39 -18.16 -2.07 17.93
N ARG A 40 -18.15 -3.29 17.38
CA ARG A 40 -17.23 -4.34 17.80
C ARG A 40 -15.96 -4.07 17.01
N VAL A 41 -15.08 -3.27 17.60
CA VAL A 41 -13.71 -3.10 17.09
C VAL A 41 -13.09 -4.51 17.07
N PRO A 42 -12.74 -5.09 15.91
CA PRO A 42 -11.84 -6.23 15.95
C PRO A 42 -10.49 -5.69 16.43
N PRO A 43 -9.82 -6.33 17.40
CA PRO A 43 -8.44 -5.98 17.67
C PRO A 43 -7.68 -6.15 16.34
N SER A 44 -7.05 -5.06 15.89
CA SER A 44 -6.02 -5.12 14.85
C SER A 44 -4.82 -5.85 15.46
N ALA A 45 -4.96 -7.16 15.60
CA ALA A 45 -3.81 -8.02 15.61
C ALA A 45 -3.29 -7.97 14.18
N ALA A 46 -2.06 -7.51 14.02
CA ALA A 46 -1.22 -7.95 12.92
C ALA A 46 -1.03 -9.47 13.10
N SER A 47 -2.06 -10.25 12.78
CA SER A 47 -1.92 -11.67 12.58
C SER A 47 -1.22 -11.80 11.23
N PHE A 48 0.08 -12.04 11.28
CA PHE A 48 0.69 -12.92 10.30
C PHE A 48 -0.04 -14.26 10.44
N GLY A 49 -1.23 -14.36 9.84
CA GLY A 49 -1.97 -15.59 9.73
C GLY A 49 -1.03 -16.57 9.04
N LYS A 50 -0.67 -17.65 9.75
CA LYS A 50 0.07 -18.74 9.14
C LYS A 50 -0.68 -19.11 7.85
N PRO A 51 0.02 -19.26 6.71
CA PRO A 51 -0.64 -19.62 5.47
C PRO A 51 -1.52 -20.85 5.72
N SER A 52 -2.79 -20.78 5.32
CA SER A 52 -3.68 -21.95 5.34
C SER A 52 -2.98 -23.11 4.61
N PRO A 53 -3.07 -24.36 5.08
CA PRO A 53 -2.47 -25.50 4.38
C PRO A 53 -2.95 -25.59 2.93
N SER A 54 -4.20 -25.22 2.65
CA SER A 54 -4.72 -25.12 1.28
C SER A 54 -4.06 -23.99 0.48
N SER A 55 -3.82 -22.82 1.09
CA SER A 55 -3.08 -21.72 0.44
C SER A 55 -1.60 -22.04 0.24
N SER A 56 -0.98 -22.74 1.19
CA SER A 56 0.40 -23.22 1.10
C SER A 56 0.53 -24.23 -0.03
N VAL A 57 -0.33 -25.25 -0.09
CA VAL A 57 -0.36 -26.25 -1.16
C VAL A 57 -0.60 -25.62 -2.52
N VAL A 58 -1.51 -24.64 -2.64
CA VAL A 58 -1.72 -23.89 -3.89
C VAL A 58 -0.45 -23.13 -4.31
N MET A 59 0.26 -22.51 -3.37
CA MET A 59 1.56 -21.88 -3.67
C MET A 59 2.66 -22.91 -4.00
N MET A 60 2.64 -24.12 -3.41
CA MET A 60 3.59 -25.19 -3.74
C MET A 60 3.33 -25.77 -5.12
N ALA A 61 2.07 -26.07 -5.44
CA ALA A 61 1.67 -26.53 -6.78
C ALA A 61 2.02 -25.50 -7.85
N LYS A 62 1.71 -24.22 -7.60
CA LYS A 62 2.06 -23.12 -8.50
C LYS A 62 3.59 -22.96 -8.66
N ARG A 63 4.36 -23.12 -7.57
CA ARG A 63 5.83 -23.10 -7.62
C ARG A 63 6.39 -24.26 -8.43
N ASP A 64 5.83 -25.46 -8.32
CA ASP A 64 6.29 -26.64 -9.05
C ASP A 64 6.02 -26.51 -10.56
N GLU A 65 4.93 -25.85 -10.94
CA GLU A 65 4.60 -25.51 -12.33
C GLU A 65 5.53 -24.41 -12.88
N GLU A 66 5.70 -23.30 -12.16
CA GLU A 66 6.64 -22.22 -12.52
C GLU A 66 8.08 -22.74 -12.70
N MET A 67 8.52 -23.66 -11.83
CA MET A 67 9.84 -24.28 -11.95
C MET A 67 9.97 -25.24 -13.14
N LYS A 68 8.88 -25.88 -13.58
CA LYS A 68 8.89 -26.69 -14.82
C LYS A 68 8.95 -25.80 -16.05
N GLU A 69 8.23 -24.68 -16.05
CA GLU A 69 8.26 -23.69 -17.13
C GLU A 69 9.66 -23.08 -17.29
N ILE A 70 10.32 -22.68 -16.20
CA ILE A 70 11.69 -22.14 -16.25
C ILE A 70 12.68 -23.18 -16.79
N ARG A 71 12.51 -24.47 -16.44
CA ARG A 71 13.38 -25.55 -16.95
C ARG A 71 13.13 -25.88 -18.42
N ALA A 72 11.96 -25.55 -18.96
CA ALA A 72 11.59 -25.77 -20.35
C ALA A 72 12.00 -24.62 -21.27
N LYS A 73 12.14 -23.39 -20.73
CA LYS A 73 12.58 -22.20 -21.47
C LYS A 73 14.04 -22.31 -21.92
N THR A 74 14.34 -21.65 -23.02
CA THR A 74 15.71 -21.50 -23.52
C THR A 74 16.49 -20.47 -22.70
N THR A 75 17.83 -20.50 -22.77
CA THR A 75 18.67 -19.56 -21.99
C THR A 75 18.51 -18.11 -22.41
N GLU A 76 18.16 -17.85 -23.67
CA GLU A 76 17.93 -16.49 -24.19
C GLU A 76 16.63 -15.90 -23.62
N GLU A 77 15.54 -16.67 -23.65
CA GLU A 77 14.25 -16.29 -23.05
C GLU A 77 14.37 -16.07 -21.53
N ILE A 78 15.15 -16.90 -20.83
CA ILE A 78 15.43 -16.73 -19.39
C ILE A 78 16.15 -15.40 -19.12
N ASN A 79 17.09 -15.00 -19.99
CA ASN A 79 17.85 -13.76 -19.79
C ASN A 79 16.96 -12.52 -19.95
N GLU A 80 16.09 -12.51 -20.96
CA GLU A 80 15.11 -11.44 -21.17
C GLU A 80 14.13 -11.34 -19.99
N GLU A 81 13.58 -12.47 -19.55
CA GLU A 81 12.66 -12.51 -18.41
C GLU A 81 13.33 -12.07 -17.10
N VAL A 82 14.60 -12.39 -16.89
CA VAL A 82 15.39 -11.89 -15.74
C VAL A 82 15.56 -10.37 -15.80
N ILE A 83 15.78 -9.80 -16.99
CA ILE A 83 15.90 -8.34 -17.17
C ILE A 83 14.57 -7.66 -16.82
N ASP A 84 13.46 -8.18 -17.33
CA ASP A 84 12.12 -7.64 -17.09
C ASP A 84 11.73 -7.72 -15.61
N LEU A 85 11.89 -8.90 -14.99
CA LEU A 85 11.62 -9.10 -13.57
C LEU A 85 12.49 -8.21 -12.67
N LYS A 86 13.74 -7.97 -13.06
CA LYS A 86 14.63 -7.05 -12.34
C LYS A 86 14.20 -5.59 -12.49
N GLY A 87 13.67 -5.22 -13.65
CA GLY A 87 13.04 -3.92 -13.91
C GLY A 87 11.82 -3.68 -13.00
N GLU A 88 10.88 -4.62 -13.00
CA GLU A 88 9.68 -4.57 -12.14
C GLU A 88 10.04 -4.52 -10.65
N LEU A 89 10.97 -5.38 -10.21
CA LEU A 89 11.44 -5.41 -8.83
C LEU A 89 12.07 -4.07 -8.39
N LEU A 90 12.80 -3.41 -9.29
CA LEU A 90 13.39 -2.10 -9.02
C LEU A 90 12.28 -1.04 -8.83
N MET A 91 11.26 -1.02 -9.71
CA MET A 91 10.12 -0.12 -9.56
C MET A 91 9.41 -0.32 -8.21
N LEU A 92 9.10 -1.57 -7.85
CA LEU A 92 8.47 -1.90 -6.55
C LEU A 92 9.32 -1.47 -5.35
N ARG A 93 10.65 -1.63 -5.44
CA ARG A 93 11.58 -1.17 -4.39
C ARG A 93 11.61 0.35 -4.27
N LEU A 94 11.58 1.07 -5.39
CA LEU A 94 11.52 2.53 -5.44
C LEU A 94 10.21 3.06 -4.85
N GLU A 95 9.08 2.46 -5.19
CA GLU A 95 7.79 2.82 -4.58
C GLU A 95 7.81 2.64 -3.06
N LYS A 96 8.34 1.50 -2.59
CA LYS A 96 8.47 1.21 -1.17
C LYS A 96 9.45 2.14 -0.46
N SER A 97 10.53 2.59 -1.11
CA SER A 97 11.45 3.57 -0.52
C SER A 97 10.84 4.96 -0.44
N VAL A 98 10.13 5.42 -1.49
CA VAL A 98 9.40 6.70 -1.50
C VAL A 98 8.34 6.74 -0.41
N ALA A 99 7.54 5.67 -0.26
CA ALA A 99 6.54 5.59 0.81
C ALA A 99 7.16 5.78 2.20
N ARG A 100 8.27 5.10 2.49
CA ARG A 100 9.00 5.25 3.76
C ARG A 100 9.52 6.68 3.96
N LEU A 101 10.10 7.29 2.93
CA LEU A 101 10.59 8.67 2.99
C LEU A 101 9.47 9.67 3.28
N LEU A 102 8.29 9.49 2.67
CA LEU A 102 7.13 10.35 2.90
C LEU A 102 6.57 10.19 4.31
N THR A 103 6.60 8.99 4.89
CA THR A 103 6.26 8.76 6.30
C THR A 103 7.19 9.52 7.23
N VAL A 104 8.50 9.37 7.06
CA VAL A 104 9.51 10.08 7.90
C VAL A 104 9.40 11.60 7.73
N ARG A 105 9.12 12.09 6.52
CA ARG A 105 8.84 13.51 6.29
C ARG A 105 7.61 13.97 7.08
N ARG A 106 6.55 13.16 7.13
CA ARG A 106 5.32 13.50 7.85
C ARG A 106 5.52 13.48 9.38
N GLU A 107 6.35 12.59 9.90
CA GLU A 107 6.73 12.56 11.32
C GLU A 107 7.40 13.87 11.74
N ARG A 108 8.37 14.35 10.95
CA ARG A 108 9.01 15.65 11.19
C ARG A 108 8.05 16.84 11.13
N GLU A 109 7.12 16.86 10.17
CA GLU A 109 6.06 17.88 10.14
C GLU A 109 5.19 17.86 11.41
N ILE A 110 4.98 16.69 12.01
CA ILE A 110 4.22 16.55 13.26
C ILE A 110 5.03 17.06 14.44
N GLU A 111 6.34 16.77 14.50
CA GLU A 111 7.28 17.32 15.50
C GLU A 111 7.34 18.86 15.44
N GLU A 112 7.29 19.43 14.24
CA GLU A 112 7.21 20.88 13.99
C GLU A 112 5.82 21.48 14.31
N GLY A 113 4.83 20.67 14.71
CA GLY A 113 3.49 21.10 15.04
C GLY A 113 2.58 21.42 13.83
N ILE A 114 2.93 20.95 12.63
CA ILE A 114 2.17 21.22 11.40
C ILE A 114 0.91 20.34 11.32
N ASN A 115 -0.24 21.01 11.41
CA ASN A 115 -1.56 20.41 11.24
C ASN A 115 -1.78 19.83 9.83
N LYS A 116 -2.64 18.81 9.74
CA LYS A 116 -2.97 18.09 8.48
C LYS A 116 -3.43 19.01 7.34
N ARG A 117 -4.13 20.10 7.65
CA ARG A 117 -4.59 21.09 6.65
C ARG A 117 -3.44 21.89 6.06
N LEU A 118 -2.47 22.30 6.87
CA LEU A 118 -1.30 23.05 6.42
C LEU A 118 -0.35 22.15 5.62
N SER A 119 -0.09 20.94 6.09
CA SER A 119 0.69 19.91 5.37
C SER A 119 0.15 19.67 3.95
N ARG A 120 -1.17 19.51 3.79
CA ARG A 120 -1.80 19.38 2.46
C ARG A 120 -1.65 20.61 1.57
N LYS A 121 -1.69 21.82 2.15
CA LYS A 121 -1.46 23.06 1.38
C LYS A 121 -0.02 23.10 0.87
N PHE A 122 0.96 22.81 1.72
CA PHE A 122 2.37 22.77 1.34
C PHE A 122 2.67 21.67 0.32
N ASP A 123 2.13 20.45 0.51
CA ASP A 123 2.30 19.35 -0.45
C ASP A 123 1.74 19.71 -1.84
N ARG A 124 0.58 20.36 -1.90
CA ARG A 124 0.00 20.84 -3.17
C ARG A 124 0.84 21.92 -3.83
N GLN A 125 1.37 22.88 -3.05
CA GLN A 125 2.24 23.93 -3.60
C GLN A 125 3.56 23.34 -4.11
N TRP A 126 4.15 22.42 -3.35
CA TRP A 126 5.36 21.71 -3.74
C TRP A 126 5.15 20.92 -5.04
N LYS A 127 4.10 20.10 -5.14
CA LYS A 127 3.79 19.32 -6.36
C LYS A 127 3.58 20.17 -7.60
N LYS A 128 2.97 21.36 -7.46
CA LYS A 128 2.83 22.32 -8.56
C LYS A 128 4.16 22.89 -9.06
N SER A 129 5.17 22.96 -8.20
CA SER A 129 6.51 23.50 -8.55
C SER A 129 7.46 22.46 -9.17
N ILE A 130 7.07 21.18 -9.22
CA ILE A 130 7.92 20.10 -9.72
C ILE A 130 8.02 20.18 -11.25
N VAL A 131 9.23 20.42 -11.75
CA VAL A 131 9.57 20.30 -13.18
C VAL A 131 10.01 18.86 -13.47
N VAL A 132 9.43 18.23 -14.48
CA VAL A 132 9.81 16.88 -14.93
C VAL A 132 11.26 16.91 -15.40
N ARG A 133 12.10 16.05 -14.81
CA ARG A 133 13.52 15.90 -15.18
C ARG A 133 13.79 14.45 -15.57
N PRO A 134 14.65 14.20 -16.57
CA PRO A 134 15.05 12.85 -16.89
C PRO A 134 15.81 12.23 -15.69
N PRO A 135 15.70 10.91 -15.49
CA PRO A 135 16.30 10.23 -14.35
C PRO A 135 17.82 10.41 -14.34
N PRO A 136 18.44 10.52 -13.15
CA PRO A 136 19.85 10.88 -13.01
C PRO A 136 20.80 9.83 -13.62
N SER A 137 20.37 8.56 -13.73
CA SER A 137 21.11 7.51 -14.44
C SER A 137 21.26 7.83 -15.93
N LEU A 138 20.18 8.23 -16.61
CA LEU A 138 20.22 8.60 -18.03
C LEU A 138 21.00 9.89 -18.27
N LYS A 139 20.93 10.86 -17.35
CA LYS A 139 21.73 12.09 -17.45
C LYS A 139 23.23 11.82 -17.46
N LYS A 140 23.70 10.83 -16.69
CA LYS A 140 25.13 10.47 -16.64
C LYS A 140 25.59 9.86 -17.96
N LEU A 141 24.81 8.92 -18.50
CA LEU A 141 25.11 8.29 -19.79
C LEU A 141 25.12 9.32 -20.94
N LEU A 142 24.13 10.22 -20.99
CA LEU A 142 24.07 11.27 -22.01
C LEU A 142 25.19 12.30 -21.88
N ALA A 143 25.61 12.62 -20.64
CA ALA A 143 26.72 13.55 -20.41
C ALA A 143 28.07 12.94 -20.83
N GLU A 144 28.27 11.65 -20.60
CA GLU A 144 29.46 10.90 -21.01
C GLU A 144 29.54 10.78 -22.54
N GLU A 145 28.44 10.45 -23.20
CA GLU A 145 28.36 10.40 -24.68
C GLU A 145 28.58 11.79 -25.31
N ALA A 146 28.01 12.84 -24.72
CA ALA A 146 28.21 14.21 -25.19
C ALA A 146 29.66 14.69 -25.01
N ALA A 147 30.33 14.28 -23.92
CA ALA A 147 31.73 14.56 -23.71
C ALA A 147 32.63 13.83 -24.72
N ALA A 148 32.31 12.57 -25.05
CA ALA A 148 32.99 11.82 -26.09
C ALA A 148 32.86 12.49 -27.47
N LYS A 149 31.64 12.89 -27.86
CA LYS A 149 31.39 13.62 -29.12
C LYS A 149 32.09 14.98 -29.18
N ALA A 150 32.16 15.70 -28.05
CA ALA A 150 32.88 16.97 -27.98
C ALA A 150 34.40 16.76 -28.18
N SER A 151 34.96 15.70 -27.60
CA SER A 151 36.38 15.37 -27.78
C SER A 151 36.71 14.91 -29.20
N GLU A 152 35.83 14.15 -29.83
CA GLU A 152 35.98 13.70 -31.21
C GLU A 152 35.90 14.88 -32.19
N ALA A 153 34.94 15.79 -31.99
CA ALA A 153 34.82 17.01 -32.78
C ALA A 153 36.05 17.94 -32.67
N THR A 154 36.70 18.01 -31.50
CA THR A 154 37.95 18.78 -31.36
C THR A 154 39.13 18.14 -32.08
N VAL A 155 39.20 16.81 -32.11
CA VAL A 155 40.28 16.07 -32.79
C VAL A 155 40.14 16.15 -34.32
N GLU A 156 38.92 16.21 -34.86
CA GLU A 156 38.70 16.35 -36.32
C GLU A 156 39.00 17.76 -36.85
N VAL A 157 38.80 18.81 -36.04
CA VAL A 157 39.13 20.19 -36.42
C VAL A 157 40.65 20.40 -36.49
N GLU A 158 41.42 19.78 -35.59
CA GLU A 158 42.90 19.89 -35.58
C GLU A 158 43.57 19.08 -36.70
N LYS A 159 42.87 18.07 -37.25
CA LYS A 159 43.35 17.25 -38.37
C LYS A 159 43.08 17.87 -39.75
N SER A 160 42.30 18.94 -39.79
CA SER A 160 41.86 19.65 -41.00
C SER A 160 42.53 21.02 -41.16
N ALA A 161 43.47 21.38 -40.28
CA ALA A 161 44.29 22.59 -40.30
C ALA A 161 45.75 22.24 -40.65
#